data_AF-A0A9D7QQX2-F1
#
_entry.id   AF-A0A9D7QQX2-F1
#
_cell.length_a   1.000
_cell.length_b   1.000
_cell.length_c   1.000
_cell.angle_alpha   90.00
_cell.angle_beta   90.00
_cell.angle_gamma   90.00
#
_symmetry.space_group_name_H-M   'P 1'
#
loop_
_entity.id
_entity.type
_entity.pdbx_description
1 polymer ?
#
loop_
_entity_poly.entity_id
_entity_poly.type
_entity_poly.pdbx_seq_one_letter_code
_entity_poly.pdbx_strand_id
1 'polypeptide(L)'
;MYDDLEKWNRRLRSKKLRELTDEDLSVFAGKVILTWGDENDFRFYLPRMLELTAEFKTPYDIWILYSRLEDANWETWDFNEQKAINDFTIELWSNLLNDNSEKAEMEFKDYFHVVACFYYDFSQMLDVWEANENFASVKHLANYILEERQNIFDNNFINSQVKNTKNVEQFKAWLTSDKIIEKIVKAFYDNEKSEFAERLSWVERILTNAGKNNT
;
A
#
# COMPACT_ATOMS: atom_id res chain seq x y z
N MET A 1 -32.49 -10.86 4.14
CA MET A 1 -31.82 -11.01 2.82
C MET A 1 -32.37 -10.02 1.80
N TYR A 2 -33.67 -10.02 1.45
CA TYR A 2 -34.23 -8.99 0.55
C TYR A 2 -34.35 -7.60 1.21
N ASP A 3 -34.76 -7.52 2.48
CA ASP A 3 -34.88 -6.24 3.21
C ASP A 3 -33.55 -5.51 3.40
N ASP A 4 -32.43 -6.26 3.43
CA ASP A 4 -31.09 -5.71 3.61
C ASP A 4 -30.59 -5.01 2.34
N LEU A 5 -30.89 -5.56 1.15
CA LEU A 5 -30.50 -4.98 -0.14
C LEU A 5 -31.19 -3.64 -0.39
N GLU A 6 -32.48 -3.52 -0.08
CA GLU A 6 -33.20 -2.25 -0.24
C GLU A 6 -32.64 -1.18 0.69
N LYS A 7 -32.34 -1.55 1.94
CA LYS A 7 -31.69 -0.67 2.91
C LYS A 7 -30.32 -0.20 2.43
N TRP A 8 -29.49 -1.09 1.90
CA TRP A 8 -28.15 -0.72 1.42
C TRP A 8 -28.20 0.14 0.15
N ASN A 9 -29.10 -0.17 -0.79
CA ASN A 9 -29.32 0.67 -1.97
C ASN A 9 -29.78 2.08 -1.60
N ARG A 10 -30.69 2.19 -0.61
CA ARG A 10 -31.14 3.49 -0.10
C ARG A 10 -29.99 4.28 0.54
N ARG A 11 -29.07 3.60 1.21
CA ARG A 11 -27.88 4.22 1.80
C ARG A 11 -26.96 4.81 0.73
N LEU A 12 -26.59 4.04 -0.29
CA LEU A 12 -25.72 4.51 -1.38
C LEU A 12 -26.34 5.65 -2.21
N ARG A 13 -27.67 5.68 -2.30
CA ARG A 13 -28.41 6.71 -3.03
C ARG A 13 -28.86 7.89 -2.15
N SER A 14 -28.51 7.89 -0.87
CA SER A 14 -28.98 8.89 0.08
C SER A 14 -28.39 10.29 -0.15
N LYS A 15 -27.24 10.37 -0.83
CA LYS A 15 -26.50 11.60 -1.09
C LYS A 15 -25.65 11.49 -2.36
N LYS A 16 -25.05 12.61 -2.76
CA LYS A 16 -24.20 12.64 -3.96
C LYS A 16 -22.98 11.75 -3.77
N LEU A 17 -22.44 11.21 -4.87
CA LEU A 17 -21.27 10.33 -4.86
C LEU A 17 -20.12 10.89 -4.01
N ARG A 18 -19.78 12.17 -4.16
CA ARG A 18 -18.70 12.84 -3.40
C ARG A 18 -18.98 13.00 -1.90
N GLU A 19 -20.23 12.87 -1.48
CA GLU A 19 -20.65 13.02 -0.09
C GLU A 19 -20.77 11.66 0.62
N LEU A 20 -20.65 10.55 -0.10
CA LEU A 20 -20.62 9.21 0.50
C LEU A 20 -19.46 9.09 1.46
N THR A 21 -19.74 8.65 2.67
CA THR A 21 -18.71 8.42 3.68
C THR A 21 -18.17 7.00 3.54
N ASP A 22 -17.09 6.76 4.25
CA ASP A 22 -16.53 5.45 4.49
C ASP A 22 -17.61 4.45 4.90
N GLU A 23 -18.38 4.76 5.94
CA GLU A 23 -19.39 3.84 6.44
C GLU A 23 -20.47 3.48 5.39
N ASP A 24 -20.80 4.41 4.48
CA ASP A 24 -21.77 4.16 3.42
C ASP A 24 -21.26 3.16 2.38
N LEU A 25 -19.96 3.22 2.11
CA LEU A 25 -19.29 2.38 1.13
C LEU A 25 -18.76 1.07 1.73
N SER A 26 -18.65 0.94 3.06
CA SER A 26 -18.12 -0.25 3.74
C SER A 26 -18.76 -1.56 3.25
N VAL A 27 -20.09 -1.64 3.32
CA VAL A 27 -20.84 -2.85 2.94
C VAL A 27 -20.77 -3.07 1.43
N PHE A 28 -20.78 -1.99 0.66
CA PHE A 28 -20.69 -2.05 -0.80
C PHE A 28 -19.32 -2.59 -1.23
N ALA A 29 -18.22 -2.01 -0.75
CA ALA A 29 -16.86 -2.41 -1.06
C ALA A 29 -16.61 -3.91 -0.83
N GLY A 30 -17.11 -4.46 0.27
CA GLY A 30 -16.95 -5.88 0.59
C GLY A 30 -17.87 -6.84 -0.19
N LYS A 31 -18.91 -6.34 -0.86
CA LYS A 31 -19.94 -7.18 -1.51
C LYS A 31 -20.07 -6.97 -3.01
N VAL A 32 -19.57 -5.85 -3.52
CA VAL A 32 -19.70 -5.47 -4.92
C VAL A 32 -19.09 -6.55 -5.81
N ILE A 33 -19.79 -6.88 -6.90
CA ILE A 33 -19.47 -7.97 -7.86
C ILE A 33 -19.71 -9.38 -7.29
N LEU A 34 -19.40 -9.61 -6.01
CA LEU A 34 -19.53 -10.92 -5.38
C LEU A 34 -20.99 -11.32 -5.13
N THR A 35 -21.75 -10.43 -4.49
CA THR A 35 -23.10 -10.73 -4.00
C THR A 35 -24.09 -9.57 -4.13
N TRP A 36 -23.62 -8.39 -4.55
CA TRP A 36 -24.45 -7.19 -4.69
C TRP A 36 -23.91 -6.27 -5.78
N GLY A 37 -24.72 -5.95 -6.79
CA GLY A 37 -24.29 -5.08 -7.90
C GLY A 37 -23.32 -5.76 -8.87
N ASP A 38 -22.86 -5.02 -9.86
CA ASP A 38 -21.98 -5.50 -10.92
C ASP A 38 -20.73 -4.61 -11.13
N GLU A 39 -19.99 -4.89 -12.20
CA GLU A 39 -18.82 -4.13 -12.62
C GLU A 39 -19.13 -2.64 -12.85
N ASN A 40 -20.29 -2.31 -13.43
CA ASN A 40 -20.68 -0.92 -13.70
C ASN A 40 -20.98 -0.18 -12.39
N ASP A 41 -21.64 -0.85 -11.45
CA ASP A 41 -21.83 -0.30 -10.10
C ASP A 41 -20.47 -0.02 -9.45
N PHE A 42 -19.54 -0.98 -9.49
CA PHE A 42 -18.19 -0.78 -8.93
C PHE A 42 -17.47 0.40 -9.59
N ARG A 43 -17.41 0.44 -10.93
CA ARG A 43 -16.79 1.50 -11.71
C ARG A 43 -17.41 2.88 -11.41
N PHE A 44 -18.71 2.95 -11.13
CA PHE A 44 -19.38 4.19 -10.74
C PHE A 44 -18.94 4.71 -9.36
N TYR A 45 -18.80 3.83 -8.36
CA TYR A 45 -18.41 4.25 -7.00
C TYR A 45 -16.89 4.29 -6.77
N LEU A 46 -16.10 3.67 -7.66
CA LEU A 46 -14.64 3.58 -7.56
C LEU A 46 -13.95 4.94 -7.33
N PRO A 47 -14.28 6.05 -8.03
CA PRO A 47 -13.62 7.33 -7.79
C PRO A 47 -13.72 7.78 -6.32
N ARG A 48 -14.87 7.55 -5.67
CA ARG A 48 -15.05 7.93 -4.27
C ARG A 48 -14.31 6.99 -3.32
N MET A 49 -14.25 5.71 -3.65
CA MET A 49 -13.47 4.73 -2.89
C MET A 49 -11.97 5.08 -2.92
N LEU A 50 -11.45 5.48 -4.08
CA LEU A 50 -10.06 5.94 -4.23
C LEU A 50 -9.78 7.21 -3.42
N GLU A 51 -10.68 8.21 -3.46
CA GLU A 51 -10.56 9.43 -2.62
C GLU A 51 -10.46 9.08 -1.13
N LEU A 52 -11.34 8.21 -0.61
CA LEU A 52 -11.33 7.82 0.79
C LEU A 52 -10.09 7.01 1.17
N THR A 53 -9.59 6.18 0.24
CA THR A 53 -8.32 5.45 0.40
C THR A 53 -7.15 6.42 0.51
N ALA A 54 -7.09 7.45 -0.33
CA ALA A 54 -6.03 8.47 -0.24
C ALA A 54 -6.07 9.28 1.07
N GLU A 55 -7.22 9.38 1.72
CA GLU A 55 -7.39 10.05 3.01
C GLU A 55 -7.15 9.12 4.22
N PHE A 56 -6.81 7.85 4.01
CA PHE A 56 -6.75 6.81 5.07
C PHE A 56 -8.05 6.67 5.88
N LYS A 57 -9.20 6.96 5.25
CA LYS A 57 -10.53 6.96 5.90
C LYS A 57 -11.37 5.76 5.53
N THR A 58 -10.83 4.69 4.97
CA THR A 58 -11.66 3.56 4.55
C THR A 58 -12.02 2.67 5.74
N PRO A 59 -13.26 2.16 5.82
CA PRO A 59 -13.67 1.19 6.84
C PRO A 59 -13.48 -0.26 6.35
N TYR A 60 -12.79 -0.41 5.23
CA TYR A 60 -12.43 -1.65 4.58
C TYR A 60 -10.90 -1.69 4.50
N ASP A 61 -10.37 -2.90 4.54
CA ASP A 61 -8.98 -3.19 4.20
C ASP A 61 -8.72 -2.75 2.76
N ILE A 62 -7.66 -1.98 2.50
CA ILE A 62 -7.29 -1.52 1.16
C ILE A 62 -7.15 -2.68 0.17
N TRP A 63 -6.80 -3.87 0.64
CA TRP A 63 -6.77 -5.09 -0.15
C TRP A 63 -8.10 -5.39 -0.84
N ILE A 64 -9.22 -5.08 -0.17
CA ILE A 64 -10.56 -5.28 -0.71
C ILE A 64 -10.73 -4.44 -1.98
N LEU A 65 -10.33 -3.17 -1.96
CA LEU A 65 -10.47 -2.27 -3.12
C LEU A 65 -9.74 -2.83 -4.36
N TYR A 66 -8.49 -3.25 -4.19
CA TYR A 66 -7.70 -3.78 -5.31
C TYR A 66 -8.14 -5.18 -5.74
N SER A 67 -8.60 -6.01 -4.81
CA SER A 67 -9.24 -7.28 -5.16
C SER A 67 -10.54 -7.08 -5.94
N ARG A 68 -11.32 -6.03 -5.65
CA ARG A 68 -12.51 -5.68 -6.44
C ARG A 68 -12.13 -5.18 -7.84
N LEU A 69 -11.01 -4.47 -8.00
CA LEU A 69 -10.49 -4.09 -9.32
C LEU A 69 -10.20 -5.33 -10.17
N GLU A 70 -9.49 -6.32 -9.62
CA GLU A 70 -9.23 -7.59 -10.31
C GLU A 70 -10.53 -8.32 -10.68
N ASP A 71 -11.47 -8.45 -9.74
CA ASP A 71 -12.76 -9.11 -10.00
C ASP A 71 -13.62 -8.35 -11.04
N ALA A 72 -13.37 -7.05 -11.23
CA ALA A 72 -13.98 -6.22 -12.26
C ALA A 72 -13.26 -6.29 -13.63
N ASN A 73 -12.17 -7.07 -13.74
CA ASN A 73 -11.30 -7.12 -14.92
C ASN A 73 -10.90 -5.72 -15.43
N TRP A 74 -10.50 -4.83 -14.51
CA TRP A 74 -10.21 -3.42 -14.80
C TRP A 74 -9.17 -3.21 -15.92
N GLU A 75 -8.27 -4.17 -16.14
CA GLU A 75 -7.30 -4.16 -17.26
C GLU A 75 -7.96 -4.20 -18.66
N THR A 76 -9.25 -4.52 -18.72
CA THR A 76 -10.05 -4.51 -19.97
C THR A 76 -10.80 -3.19 -20.19
N TRP A 77 -10.78 -2.28 -19.22
CA TRP A 77 -11.43 -0.98 -19.30
C TRP A 77 -10.74 -0.04 -20.29
N ASP A 78 -11.31 1.16 -20.49
CA ASP A 78 -10.71 2.12 -21.39
C ASP A 78 -9.32 2.55 -20.90
N PHE A 79 -8.40 2.80 -21.84
CA PHE A 79 -7.02 3.16 -21.54
C PHE A 79 -6.89 4.31 -20.52
N ASN A 80 -7.76 5.32 -20.61
CA ASN A 80 -7.73 6.47 -19.70
C ASN A 80 -8.04 6.08 -18.25
N GLU A 81 -8.90 5.08 -18.05
CA GLU A 81 -9.26 4.63 -16.70
C GLU A 81 -8.18 3.74 -16.11
N GLN A 82 -7.64 2.83 -16.92
CA GLN A 82 -6.47 2.06 -16.52
C GLN A 82 -5.32 2.98 -16.13
N LYS A 83 -5.06 4.02 -16.93
CA LYS A 83 -4.07 5.04 -16.63
C LYS A 83 -4.40 5.77 -15.33
N ALA A 84 -5.64 6.19 -15.12
CA ALA A 84 -6.04 6.89 -13.90
C ALA A 84 -5.85 6.05 -12.64
N ILE A 85 -6.13 4.74 -12.70
CA ILE A 85 -5.89 3.80 -11.59
C ILE A 85 -4.38 3.69 -11.31
N ASN A 86 -3.56 3.49 -12.35
CA ASN A 86 -2.11 3.38 -12.20
C ASN A 86 -1.47 4.68 -11.68
N ASP A 87 -1.86 5.83 -12.23
CA ASP A 87 -1.41 7.15 -11.77
C ASP A 87 -1.82 7.36 -10.31
N PHE A 88 -3.05 6.99 -9.93
CA PHE A 88 -3.51 7.06 -8.54
C PHE A 88 -2.66 6.17 -7.63
N THR A 89 -2.37 4.93 -8.01
CA THR A 89 -1.60 4.00 -7.17
C THR A 89 -0.19 4.51 -6.90
N ILE A 90 0.50 5.05 -7.91
CA ILE A 90 1.86 5.58 -7.71
C ILE A 90 1.87 6.88 -6.91
N GLU A 91 0.85 7.74 -7.08
CA GLU A 91 0.69 8.95 -6.26
C GLU A 91 0.29 8.62 -4.82
N LEU A 92 -0.55 7.61 -4.61
CA LEU A 92 -0.88 7.12 -3.28
C LEU A 92 0.38 6.65 -2.55
N TRP A 93 1.23 5.90 -3.24
CA TRP A 93 2.52 5.46 -2.72
C TRP A 93 3.43 6.64 -2.37
N SER A 94 3.59 7.60 -3.29
CA SER A 94 4.37 8.82 -3.04
C SER A 94 3.86 9.61 -1.83
N ASN A 95 2.54 9.78 -1.71
CA ASN A 95 1.91 10.47 -0.57
C ASN A 95 2.21 9.75 0.75
N LEU A 96 2.05 8.43 0.79
CA LEU A 96 2.36 7.62 1.98
C LEU A 96 3.82 7.77 2.42
N LEU A 97 4.76 7.78 1.48
CA LEU A 97 6.18 7.98 1.78
C LEU A 97 6.51 9.37 2.34
N ASN A 98 5.69 10.37 2.04
CA ASN A 98 5.89 11.76 2.49
C ASN A 98 5.11 12.10 3.77
N ASP A 99 4.13 11.28 4.15
CA ASP A 99 3.28 11.50 5.31
C ASP A 99 3.92 10.95 6.59
N ASN A 100 4.27 11.83 7.53
CA ASN A 100 4.85 11.50 8.82
C ASN A 100 3.80 11.43 9.95
N SER A 101 2.52 11.30 9.61
CA SER A 101 1.45 11.12 10.59
C SER A 101 1.45 9.71 11.17
N GLU A 102 0.99 9.58 12.41
CA GLU A 102 0.78 8.29 13.06
C GLU A 102 -0.17 7.38 12.26
N LYS A 103 -1.16 7.99 11.58
CA LYS A 103 -2.09 7.23 10.73
C LYS A 103 -1.36 6.61 9.53
N ALA A 104 -0.51 7.36 8.83
CA ALA A 104 0.29 6.83 7.74
C ALA A 104 1.21 5.69 8.21
N GLU A 105 1.83 5.83 9.39
CA GLU A 105 2.67 4.77 9.98
C GLU A 105 1.88 3.49 10.26
N MET A 106 0.68 3.61 10.83
CA MET A 106 -0.19 2.46 11.12
C MET A 106 -0.65 1.75 9.86
N GLU A 107 -0.97 2.49 8.80
CA GLU A 107 -1.49 1.96 7.53
C GLU A 107 -0.37 1.50 6.58
N PHE A 108 0.89 1.88 6.85
CA PHE A 108 2.00 1.73 5.92
C PHE A 108 2.13 0.30 5.38
N LYS A 109 2.08 -0.68 6.28
CA LYS A 109 2.23 -2.10 5.92
C LYS A 109 1.18 -2.56 4.93
N ASP A 110 -0.09 -2.27 5.20
CA ASP A 110 -1.20 -2.76 4.40
C ASP A 110 -1.20 -2.09 3.02
N TYR A 111 -0.86 -0.80 2.97
CA TYR A 111 -0.71 -0.06 1.71
C TYR A 111 0.51 -0.55 0.92
N PHE A 112 1.66 -0.75 1.57
CA PHE A 112 2.85 -1.31 0.92
C PHE A 112 2.55 -2.69 0.32
N HIS A 113 1.89 -3.57 1.08
CA HIS A 113 1.53 -4.91 0.60
C HIS A 113 0.63 -4.86 -0.63
N VAL A 114 -0.37 -3.97 -0.63
CA VAL A 114 -1.26 -3.79 -1.78
C VAL A 114 -0.50 -3.27 -2.99
N VAL A 115 0.26 -2.19 -2.86
CA VAL A 115 1.01 -1.63 -3.98
C VAL A 115 2.03 -2.66 -4.49
N ALA A 116 2.73 -3.36 -3.60
CA ALA A 116 3.69 -4.41 -3.98
C ALA A 116 3.04 -5.63 -4.67
N CYS A 117 1.74 -5.88 -4.49
CA CYS A 117 1.06 -7.02 -5.09
C CYS A 117 0.30 -6.67 -6.38
N PHE A 118 -0.35 -5.51 -6.42
CA PHE A 118 -1.27 -5.14 -7.50
C PHE A 118 -0.68 -4.12 -8.48
N TYR A 119 0.35 -3.35 -8.08
CA TYR A 119 0.96 -2.41 -9.01
C TYR A 119 1.81 -3.13 -10.05
N TYR A 120 1.57 -2.83 -11.32
CA TYR A 120 2.17 -3.55 -12.44
C TYR A 120 3.71 -3.38 -12.53
N ASP A 121 4.24 -2.23 -12.09
CA ASP A 121 5.67 -1.93 -12.13
C ASP A 121 6.27 -1.74 -10.73
N PHE A 122 6.58 -2.86 -10.10
CA PHE A 122 7.24 -2.86 -8.80
C PHE A 122 8.61 -2.15 -8.81
N SER A 123 9.30 -2.11 -9.96
CA SER A 123 10.60 -1.41 -10.06
C SER A 123 10.42 0.09 -9.93
N GLN A 124 9.46 0.66 -10.65
CA GLN A 124 9.13 2.08 -10.57
C GLN A 124 8.73 2.48 -9.14
N MET A 125 8.00 1.61 -8.44
CA MET A 125 7.61 1.84 -7.04
C MET A 125 8.83 1.93 -6.12
N LEU A 126 9.83 1.06 -6.30
CA LEU A 126 11.10 1.12 -5.58
C LEU A 126 11.94 2.34 -5.97
N ASP A 127 11.95 2.74 -7.24
CA ASP A 127 12.65 3.95 -7.71
C ASP A 127 12.09 5.21 -7.03
N VAL A 128 10.77 5.31 -6.90
CA VAL A 128 10.10 6.39 -6.17
C VAL A 128 10.49 6.38 -4.69
N TRP A 129 10.56 5.19 -4.06
CA TRP A 129 10.99 5.08 -2.66
C TRP A 129 12.46 5.47 -2.47
N GLU A 130 13.31 5.01 -3.37
CA GLU A 130 14.73 5.28 -3.35
C GLU A 130 15.02 6.79 -3.49
N ALA A 131 14.35 7.46 -4.43
CA ALA A 131 14.50 8.88 -4.69
C ALA A 131 13.90 9.79 -3.61
N ASN A 132 13.00 9.28 -2.75
CA ASN A 132 12.32 10.08 -1.74
C ASN A 132 13.27 10.42 -0.56
N GLU A 133 13.60 11.69 -0.35
CA GLU A 133 14.51 12.12 0.72
C GLU A 133 13.82 12.45 2.06
N ASN A 134 12.49 12.30 2.14
CA ASN A 134 11.73 12.59 3.35
C ASN A 134 12.07 11.60 4.46
N PHE A 135 12.25 12.10 5.69
CA PHE A 135 12.50 11.25 6.84
C PHE A 135 11.35 10.28 7.14
N ALA A 136 10.10 10.65 6.83
CA ALA A 136 8.94 9.76 6.95
C ALA A 136 9.15 8.45 6.17
N SER A 137 9.62 8.54 4.93
CA SER A 137 9.94 7.40 4.08
C SER A 137 10.96 6.44 4.72
N VAL A 138 12.00 6.99 5.35
CA VAL A 138 13.02 6.21 6.06
C VAL A 138 12.46 5.60 7.34
N LYS A 139 11.62 6.35 8.07
CA LYS A 139 10.95 5.90 9.29
C LYS A 139 10.05 4.70 9.02
N HIS A 140 9.21 4.81 7.98
CA HIS A 140 8.32 3.74 7.51
C HIS A 140 9.11 2.49 7.13
N LEU A 141 10.17 2.65 6.33
CA LEU A 141 11.04 1.55 5.92
C LEU A 141 11.67 0.84 7.13
N ALA A 142 12.22 1.60 8.07
CA ALA A 142 12.88 1.06 9.25
C ALA A 142 11.91 0.28 10.15
N ASN A 143 10.72 0.83 10.41
CA ASN A 143 9.68 0.13 11.17
C ASN A 143 9.25 -1.16 10.46
N TYR A 144 8.99 -1.09 9.16
CA TYR A 144 8.59 -2.24 8.36
C TYR A 144 9.64 -3.35 8.38
N ILE A 145 10.92 -3.04 8.22
CA ILE A 145 12.00 -4.05 8.29
C ILE A 145 12.06 -4.70 9.67
N LEU A 146 11.95 -3.93 10.75
CA LEU A 146 12.01 -4.48 12.10
C LEU A 146 10.87 -5.47 12.37
N GLU A 147 9.67 -5.18 11.86
CA GLU A 147 8.49 -6.02 11.99
C GLU A 147 8.53 -7.25 11.07
N GLU A 148 8.91 -7.06 9.81
CA GLU A 148 8.76 -8.06 8.74
C GLU A 148 10.05 -8.79 8.35
N ARG A 149 11.17 -8.57 9.07
CA ARG A 149 12.47 -9.20 8.75
C ARG A 149 12.40 -10.71 8.53
N GLN A 150 11.65 -11.44 9.35
CA GLN A 150 11.54 -12.89 9.22
C GLN A 150 10.79 -13.26 7.94
N ASN A 151 9.74 -12.51 7.61
CA ASN A 151 8.93 -12.75 6.42
C ASN A 151 9.71 -12.44 5.15
N ILE A 152 10.43 -11.32 5.15
CA ILE A 152 11.29 -10.92 4.04
C ILE A 152 12.44 -11.92 3.91
N PHE A 153 13.34 -11.97 4.90
CA PHE A 153 14.64 -12.65 4.75
C PHE A 153 14.56 -14.17 4.85
N ASP A 154 13.74 -14.71 5.76
CA ASP A 154 13.70 -16.16 6.00
C ASP A 154 12.59 -16.83 5.19
N ASN A 155 11.39 -16.25 5.19
CA ASN A 155 10.22 -16.88 4.56
C ASN A 155 10.02 -16.52 3.09
N ASN A 156 10.75 -15.53 2.55
CA ASN A 156 10.69 -15.08 1.16
C ASN A 156 9.28 -14.66 0.72
N PHE A 157 8.62 -13.77 1.47
CA PHE A 157 7.44 -13.06 0.97
C PHE A 157 7.33 -11.64 1.52
N ILE A 158 6.69 -10.75 0.76
CA ILE A 158 6.30 -9.40 1.22
C ILE A 158 4.98 -9.48 1.99
N ASN A 159 4.00 -10.17 1.42
CA ASN A 159 2.71 -10.47 2.04
C ASN A 159 2.53 -12.00 2.07
N SER A 160 2.24 -12.56 3.24
CA SER A 160 2.07 -14.01 3.42
C SER A 160 0.92 -14.62 2.60
N GLN A 161 -0.05 -13.80 2.23
CA GLN A 161 -1.21 -14.19 1.41
C GLN A 161 -0.85 -14.32 -0.08
N VAL A 162 0.21 -13.65 -0.54
CA VAL A 162 0.64 -13.66 -1.94
C VAL A 162 2.10 -14.08 -2.04
N LYS A 163 2.32 -15.31 -2.49
CA LYS A 163 3.66 -15.85 -2.77
C LYS A 163 4.23 -15.29 -4.08
N ASN A 164 4.38 -13.98 -4.17
CA ASN A 164 5.08 -13.34 -5.29
C ASN A 164 6.58 -13.38 -5.04
N THR A 165 7.26 -14.36 -5.63
CA THR A 165 8.71 -14.56 -5.46
C THR A 165 9.52 -13.47 -6.16
N LYS A 166 9.04 -12.93 -7.28
CA LYS A 166 9.78 -11.92 -8.05
C LYS A 166 9.91 -10.60 -7.28
N ASN A 167 8.80 -10.10 -6.73
CA ASN A 167 8.82 -8.81 -6.05
C ASN A 167 9.61 -8.90 -4.73
N VAL A 168 9.55 -10.02 -3.99
CA VAL A 168 10.37 -10.17 -2.77
C VAL A 168 11.87 -10.28 -3.07
N GLU A 169 12.27 -10.98 -4.14
CA GLU A 169 13.68 -11.06 -4.56
C GLU A 169 14.20 -9.67 -4.97
N GLN A 170 13.43 -8.95 -5.78
CA GLN A 170 13.76 -7.58 -6.18
C GLN A 170 13.83 -6.65 -4.96
N PHE A 171 12.88 -6.76 -4.03
CA PHE A 171 12.86 -5.96 -2.82
C PHE A 171 14.05 -6.25 -1.90
N LYS A 172 14.45 -7.52 -1.75
CA LYS A 172 15.67 -7.89 -1.01
C LYS A 172 16.92 -7.27 -1.62
N ALA A 173 17.08 -7.42 -2.94
CA ALA A 173 18.21 -6.86 -3.66
C ALA A 173 18.28 -5.33 -3.47
N TRP A 174 17.13 -4.66 -3.54
CA TRP A 174 17.01 -3.23 -3.28
C TRP A 174 17.36 -2.86 -1.83
N LEU A 175 16.80 -3.56 -0.84
CA LEU A 175 17.06 -3.36 0.58
C LEU A 175 18.54 -3.50 0.94
N THR A 176 19.24 -4.45 0.33
CA THR A 176 20.66 -4.71 0.58
C THR A 176 21.60 -3.93 -0.34
N SER A 177 21.08 -3.01 -1.16
CA SER A 177 21.91 -2.16 -1.99
C SER A 177 22.66 -1.11 -1.16
N ASP A 178 23.87 -0.74 -1.60
CA ASP A 178 24.68 0.29 -0.94
C ASP A 178 23.90 1.59 -0.78
N LYS A 179 23.11 1.97 -1.79
CA LYS A 179 22.31 3.21 -1.78
C LYS A 179 21.28 3.24 -0.65
N ILE A 180 20.59 2.13 -0.39
CA ILE A 180 19.61 2.07 0.69
C ILE A 180 20.29 1.99 2.06
N ILE A 181 21.38 1.22 2.17
CA ILE A 181 22.16 1.16 3.41
C ILE A 181 22.73 2.55 3.75
N GLU A 182 23.33 3.26 2.80
CA GLU A 182 23.83 4.63 2.97
C GLU A 182 22.72 5.60 3.38
N LYS A 183 21.51 5.45 2.82
CA LYS A 183 20.35 6.27 3.19
C LYS A 183 19.94 6.05 4.65
N ILE A 184 19.92 4.81 5.14
CA ILE A 184 19.66 4.49 6.55
C ILE A 184 20.77 5.05 7.45
N VAL A 185 22.03 4.87 7.07
CA VAL A 185 23.20 5.38 7.82
C VAL A 185 23.17 6.90 7.92
N LYS A 186 22.89 7.60 6.82
CA LYS A 186 22.73 9.06 6.81
C LYS A 186 21.61 9.49 7.76
N ALA A 187 20.44 8.84 7.68
CA ALA A 187 19.32 9.15 8.56
C ALA A 187 19.65 8.91 10.04
N PHE A 188 20.46 7.89 10.35
CA PHE A 188 20.96 7.64 11.71
C PHE A 188 21.77 8.83 12.23
N TYR A 189 22.76 9.30 11.46
CA TYR A 189 23.60 10.44 11.87
C TYR A 189 22.80 11.75 11.94
N ASP A 190 21.88 11.98 11.00
CA ASP A 190 21.00 13.15 11.00
C ASP A 190 20.07 13.18 12.23
N ASN A 191 19.81 12.02 12.86
CA ASN A 191 18.87 11.86 13.98
C ASN A 191 19.50 11.21 15.22
N GLU A 192 20.82 11.26 15.39
CA GLU A 192 21.59 10.49 16.39
C GLU A 192 21.07 10.67 17.83
N LYS A 193 20.51 11.84 18.14
CA LYS A 193 19.99 12.17 19.49
C LYS A 193 18.53 11.76 19.72
N SER A 194 17.86 11.23 18.70
CA SER A 194 16.46 10.79 18.79
C SER A 194 16.36 9.37 19.32
N GLU A 195 15.24 9.03 19.97
CA GLU A 195 14.92 7.64 20.34
C GLU A 195 14.81 6.72 19.11
N PHE A 196 14.65 7.30 17.91
CA PHE A 196 14.57 6.55 16.66
C PHE A 196 15.96 6.12 16.11
N ALA A 197 17.05 6.75 16.57
CA ALA A 197 18.40 6.40 16.12
C ALA A 197 18.75 4.94 16.42
N GLU A 198 18.32 4.41 17.56
CA GLU A 198 18.53 3.02 17.90
C GLU A 198 17.90 2.09 16.83
N ARG A 199 16.65 2.35 16.44
CA ARG A 199 15.95 1.57 15.40
C ARG A 199 16.71 1.58 14.07
N LEU A 200 17.21 2.75 13.65
CA LEU A 200 18.01 2.88 12.43
C LEU A 200 19.31 2.07 12.50
N SER A 201 19.98 2.06 13.66
CA SER A 201 21.17 1.23 13.89
C SER A 201 20.86 -0.28 13.78
N TRP A 202 19.74 -0.73 14.35
CA TRP A 202 19.30 -2.13 14.21
C TRP A 202 19.02 -2.50 12.75
N VAL A 203 18.37 -1.61 12.00
CA VAL A 203 18.03 -1.82 10.60
C VAL A 203 19.27 -1.89 9.72
N GLU A 204 20.22 -0.95 9.87
CA GLU A 204 21.51 -0.99 9.16
C GLU A 204 22.18 -2.35 9.34
N ARG A 205 22.28 -2.82 10.59
CA ARG A 205 22.92 -4.10 10.89
C ARG A 205 22.18 -5.29 10.28
N ILE A 206 20.85 -5.27 10.23
CA ILE A 206 20.04 -6.31 9.57
C ILE A 206 20.37 -6.35 8.07
N LEU A 207 20.36 -5.19 7.40
CA LEU A 207 20.59 -5.08 5.96
C LEU A 207 22.02 -5.47 5.58
N THR A 208 23.02 -4.98 6.31
CA THR A 208 24.43 -5.30 6.09
C THR A 208 24.72 -6.80 6.26
N ASN A 209 24.08 -7.46 7.24
CA ASN A 209 24.23 -8.90 7.42
C ASN A 209 23.49 -9.72 6.35
N ALA A 210 22.30 -9.29 5.95
CA ALA A 210 21.54 -9.95 4.89
C ALA A 210 22.28 -9.89 3.54
N GLY A 211 22.90 -8.75 3.21
CA GLY A 211 23.70 -8.60 1.99
C GLY A 211 24.88 -9.58 1.92
N LYS A 212 25.58 -9.80 3.05
CA LYS A 212 26.71 -10.75 3.13
C LYS A 212 26.32 -12.22 2.96
N ASN A 213 25.07 -12.58 3.29
CA ASN A 213 24.57 -13.95 3.13
C ASN A 213 24.10 -14.25 1.71
N ASN A 214 23.93 -13.23 0.86
CA ASN A 214 23.47 -13.36 -0.53
C ASN A 214 24.63 -13.35 -1.55
N THR A 215 25.87 -13.09 -1.12
CA THR A 215 27.11 -13.16 -1.92
C THR A 215 27.86 -14.46 -1.69
#